data_AF-A0A961V9D8-F1
#
_entry.id   AF-A0A961V9D8-F1
#
_cell.length_a   1.000
_cell.length_b   1.000
_cell.length_c   1.000
_cell.angle_alpha   90.00
_cell.angle_beta   90.00
_cell.angle_gamma   90.00
#
_symmetry.space_group_name_H-M   'P 1'
#
loop_
_entity.id
_entity.type
_entity.pdbx_description
1 polymer ?
#
loop_
_entity_poly.entity_id
_entity_poly.type
_entity_poly.pdbx_seq_one_letter_code
_entity_poly.pdbx_strand_id
1 'polypeptide(L)'
;MTAAAAILLPLAKELGLPLLRRVLEKRVGARAADLTDTVLNTVADKLGVGVDDIVKLPGDKVAAVLPEIEDDIPDLLAQHLADYNGLLRAEQKSRNVLQANVRPLVVLTFSLCSLLVIVTACLAILRQIHIADDLLPIIGLVIPTLTVLAGVSGYYVRQVTGEKKAGVI
;
A
#
# COMPACT_ATOMS: atom_id res chain seq x y z
N MET A 1 2.61 -5.85 -13.20
CA MET A 1 2.07 -4.76 -14.06
C MET A 1 0.88 -5.33 -14.80
N THR A 2 -0.27 -4.64 -14.79
CA THR A 2 -1.43 -5.01 -15.65
C THR A 2 -1.07 -4.75 -17.11
N ALA A 3 -1.58 -5.58 -18.01
CA ALA A 3 -1.26 -5.51 -19.44
C ALA A 3 -1.64 -4.14 -20.05
N ALA A 4 -2.74 -3.54 -19.60
CA ALA A 4 -3.15 -2.21 -20.02
C ALA A 4 -2.12 -1.12 -19.65
N ALA A 5 -1.60 -1.12 -18.41
CA ALA A 5 -0.60 -0.14 -17.99
C ALA A 5 0.72 -0.24 -18.78
N ALA A 6 1.08 -1.44 -19.24
CA ALA A 6 2.27 -1.66 -20.04
C ALA A 6 2.17 -1.07 -21.46
N ILE A 7 0.95 -0.92 -21.99
CA ILE A 7 0.68 -0.36 -23.33
C ILE A 7 0.44 1.15 -23.24
N LEU A 8 -0.21 1.62 -22.19
CA LEU A 8 -0.50 3.04 -21.99
C LEU A 8 0.75 3.85 -21.65
N LEU A 9 1.73 3.26 -20.94
CA LEU A 9 2.97 3.94 -20.57
C LEU A 9 3.81 4.42 -21.76
N PRO A 10 4.12 3.58 -22.78
CA PRO A 10 4.84 4.04 -23.96
C PRO A 10 4.03 5.07 -24.77
N LEU A 11 2.72 4.88 -24.91
CA LEU A 11 1.85 5.86 -25.59
C LEU A 11 1.82 7.22 -24.89
N ALA A 12 1.72 7.23 -23.56
CA ALA A 12 1.81 8.47 -22.77
C ALA A 12 3.16 9.18 -22.95
N LYS A 13 4.25 8.42 -23.14
CA LYS A 13 5.58 8.96 -23.39
C LYS A 13 5.70 9.55 -24.81
N GLU A 14 5.13 8.88 -25.81
CA GLU A 14 5.13 9.32 -27.21
C GLU A 14 4.28 10.59 -27.41
N LEU A 15 3.12 10.66 -26.75
CA LEU A 15 2.21 11.80 -26.82
C LEU A 15 2.62 12.97 -25.90
N GLY A 16 3.66 12.80 -25.09
CA GLY A 16 4.15 13.85 -24.20
C GLY A 16 3.17 14.20 -23.08
N LEU A 17 2.51 13.19 -22.48
CA LEU A 17 1.53 13.33 -21.40
C LEU A 17 2.20 13.09 -20.03
N PRO A 18 2.75 14.14 -19.38
CA PRO A 18 3.64 13.99 -18.21
C PRO A 18 2.95 13.50 -16.95
N LEU A 19 1.67 13.84 -16.71
CA LEU A 19 0.94 13.45 -15.51
C LEU A 19 0.53 11.98 -15.60
N LEU A 20 -0.03 11.56 -16.72
CA LEU A 20 -0.38 10.18 -17.01
C LEU A 20 0.84 9.27 -16.90
N ARG A 21 1.98 9.70 -17.45
CA ARG A 21 3.25 8.97 -17.30
C ARG A 21 3.64 8.82 -15.83
N ARG A 22 3.57 9.88 -15.04
CA ARG A 22 3.93 9.85 -13.60
C ARG A 22 3.00 8.94 -12.80
N VAL A 23 1.71 8.91 -13.11
CA VAL A 23 0.75 8.01 -12.45
C VAL A 23 1.08 6.56 -12.79
N LEU A 24 1.27 6.24 -14.07
CA LEU A 24 1.57 4.89 -14.54
C LEU A 24 2.95 4.37 -14.07
N GLU A 25 3.97 5.24 -13.96
CA GLU A 25 5.32 4.89 -13.46
C GLU A 25 5.34 4.59 -11.95
N LYS A 26 4.54 5.33 -11.15
CA LYS A 26 4.64 5.30 -9.69
C LYS A 26 3.99 4.09 -9.01
N ARG A 27 3.51 3.09 -9.75
CA ARG A 27 2.76 1.92 -9.24
C ARG A 27 3.48 1.06 -8.18
N VAL A 28 4.70 1.38 -7.78
CA VAL A 28 5.42 0.69 -6.71
C VAL A 28 4.91 1.17 -5.34
N GLY A 29 3.85 0.51 -4.86
CA GLY A 29 3.27 0.70 -3.53
C GLY A 29 1.74 0.65 -3.58
N ALA A 30 1.10 0.06 -2.57
CA ALA A 30 -0.35 -0.14 -2.52
C ALA A 30 -1.17 1.14 -2.81
N ARG A 31 -0.63 2.31 -2.43
CA ARG A 31 -1.29 3.62 -2.62
C ARG A 31 -1.24 4.16 -4.04
N ALA A 32 -0.18 3.85 -4.78
CA ALA A 32 -0.09 4.24 -6.19
C ALA A 32 -0.86 3.28 -7.10
N ALA A 33 -1.17 2.08 -6.61
CA ALA A 33 -2.01 1.12 -7.32
C ALA A 33 -3.45 1.64 -7.47
N ASP A 34 -4.07 2.16 -6.40
CA ASP A 34 -5.46 2.65 -6.45
C ASP A 34 -5.65 3.76 -7.49
N LEU A 35 -4.81 4.81 -7.49
CA LEU A 35 -4.90 5.89 -8.47
C LEU A 35 -4.63 5.41 -9.90
N THR A 36 -3.68 4.48 -10.07
CA THR A 36 -3.41 3.88 -11.38
C THR A 36 -4.64 3.12 -11.87
N ASP A 37 -5.29 2.35 -10.99
CA ASP A 37 -6.46 1.56 -11.34
C ASP A 37 -7.67 2.47 -11.65
N THR A 38 -7.84 3.61 -10.95
CA THR A 38 -8.81 4.65 -11.32
C THR A 38 -8.56 5.17 -12.73
N VAL A 39 -7.32 5.55 -13.06
CA VAL A 39 -6.97 6.03 -14.41
C VAL A 39 -7.22 4.96 -15.47
N LEU A 40 -6.86 3.70 -15.19
CA LEU A 40 -7.14 2.58 -16.11
C LEU A 40 -8.65 2.40 -16.34
N ASN A 41 -9.47 2.53 -15.31
CA ASN A 41 -10.93 2.49 -15.43
C ASN A 41 -11.45 3.67 -16.25
N THR A 42 -10.96 4.88 -16.02
CA THR A 42 -11.33 6.06 -16.82
C THR A 42 -10.98 5.88 -18.30
N VAL A 43 -9.81 5.32 -18.61
CA VAL A 43 -9.43 4.96 -19.99
C VAL A 43 -10.40 3.93 -20.57
N ALA A 44 -10.70 2.88 -19.82
CA ALA A 44 -11.62 1.82 -20.23
C ALA A 44 -13.03 2.37 -20.52
N ASP A 45 -13.53 3.24 -19.64
CA ASP A 45 -14.84 3.88 -19.74
C ASP A 45 -14.92 4.79 -20.98
N LYS A 46 -13.90 5.61 -21.24
CA LYS A 46 -13.86 6.44 -22.47
C LYS A 46 -13.80 5.61 -23.75
N LEU A 47 -13.20 4.43 -23.68
CA LEU A 47 -13.11 3.49 -24.81
C LEU A 47 -14.33 2.55 -24.91
N GLY A 48 -15.22 2.54 -23.92
CA GLY A 48 -16.38 1.66 -23.85
C GLY A 48 -16.02 0.17 -23.75
N VAL A 49 -14.85 -0.16 -23.20
CA VAL A 49 -14.34 -1.54 -23.06
C VAL A 49 -13.96 -1.85 -21.62
N GLY A 50 -13.73 -3.13 -21.29
CA GLY A 50 -13.11 -3.49 -20.03
C GLY A 50 -11.61 -3.14 -19.99
N VAL A 51 -11.05 -2.94 -18.80
CA VAL A 51 -9.61 -2.63 -18.62
C VAL A 51 -8.71 -3.69 -19.28
N ASP A 52 -9.08 -4.97 -19.20
CA ASP A 52 -8.33 -6.07 -19.81
C ASP A 52 -8.44 -6.08 -21.35
N ASP A 53 -9.47 -5.45 -21.91
CA ASP A 53 -9.72 -5.37 -23.34
C ASP A 53 -9.02 -4.17 -23.99
N ILE A 54 -8.48 -3.22 -23.22
CA ILE A 54 -7.68 -2.09 -23.74
C ILE A 54 -6.53 -2.61 -24.61
N VAL A 55 -5.94 -3.74 -24.25
CA VAL A 55 -4.83 -4.40 -24.97
C VAL A 55 -5.23 -4.86 -26.38
N LYS A 56 -6.51 -5.11 -26.60
CA LYS A 56 -7.05 -5.61 -27.87
C LYS A 56 -7.40 -4.48 -28.84
N LEU A 57 -7.37 -3.23 -28.37
CA LEU A 57 -7.70 -2.07 -29.20
C LEU A 57 -6.48 -1.59 -30.00
N PRO A 58 -6.70 -1.00 -31.19
CA PRO A 58 -5.64 -0.37 -31.96
C PRO A 58 -5.01 0.78 -31.16
N GLY A 59 -3.68 0.88 -31.18
CA GLY A 59 -2.93 1.93 -30.48
C GLY A 59 -3.43 3.33 -30.81
N ASP A 60 -3.81 3.59 -32.07
CA ASP A 60 -4.33 4.90 -32.52
C ASP A 60 -5.65 5.27 -31.84
N LYS A 61 -6.53 4.29 -31.59
CA LYS A 61 -7.81 4.54 -30.89
C LYS A 61 -7.58 4.84 -29.41
N VAL A 62 -6.62 4.15 -28.80
CA VAL A 62 -6.23 4.39 -27.41
C VAL A 62 -5.54 5.75 -27.28
N ALA A 63 -4.63 6.08 -28.21
CA ALA A 63 -3.90 7.34 -28.23
C ALA A 63 -4.83 8.57 -28.34
N ALA A 64 -5.94 8.45 -29.08
CA ALA A 64 -6.88 9.55 -29.27
C ALA A 64 -7.58 10.02 -27.99
N VAL A 65 -7.78 9.14 -27.00
CA VAL A 65 -8.48 9.48 -25.75
C VAL A 65 -7.54 9.91 -24.62
N LEU A 66 -6.24 9.61 -24.74
CA LEU A 66 -5.27 9.91 -23.69
C LEU A 66 -5.09 11.40 -23.36
N PRO A 67 -5.13 12.35 -24.33
CA PRO A 67 -5.01 13.78 -24.03
C PRO A 67 -6.15 14.28 -23.14
N GLU A 68 -7.39 13.86 -23.41
CA GLU A 68 -8.52 14.26 -22.55
C GLU A 68 -8.38 13.69 -21.13
N ILE A 69 -7.80 12.51 -20.99
CA ILE A 69 -7.56 11.89 -19.68
C ILE A 69 -6.46 12.63 -18.94
N GLU A 70 -5.42 13.10 -19.64
CA GLU A 70 -4.39 13.96 -19.05
C GLU A 70 -4.99 15.24 -18.45
N ASP A 71 -5.99 15.84 -19.13
CA ASP A 71 -6.72 17.00 -18.63
C ASP A 71 -7.59 16.68 -17.40
N ASP A 72 -8.10 15.45 -17.30
CA ASP A 72 -8.90 14.97 -16.16
C ASP A 72 -8.03 14.58 -14.94
N ILE A 73 -6.73 14.29 -15.13
CA ILE A 73 -5.84 13.81 -14.04
C ILE A 73 -5.71 14.79 -12.86
N PRO A 74 -5.55 16.11 -13.04
CA PRO A 74 -5.52 17.06 -11.93
C PRO A 74 -6.75 16.96 -11.01
N ASP A 75 -7.94 16.79 -11.59
CA ASP A 75 -9.19 16.67 -10.84
C ASP A 75 -9.27 15.32 -10.13
N LEU A 76 -8.86 14.23 -10.78
CA LEU A 76 -8.73 12.91 -10.15
C LEU A 76 -7.76 12.94 -8.97
N LEU A 77 -6.62 13.62 -9.10
CA LEU A 77 -5.65 13.83 -8.03
C LEU A 77 -6.24 14.66 -6.88
N ALA A 78 -6.98 15.72 -7.20
CA ALA A 78 -7.62 16.57 -6.20
C ALA A 78 -8.68 15.80 -5.39
N GLN A 79 -9.51 15.00 -6.06
CA GLN A 79 -10.48 14.11 -5.41
C GLN A 79 -9.78 13.09 -4.52
N HIS A 80 -8.76 12.41 -5.04
CA HIS A 80 -8.01 11.42 -4.28
C HIS A 80 -7.33 12.03 -3.03
N LEU A 81 -6.81 13.25 -3.14
CA LEU A 81 -6.25 13.99 -2.01
C LEU A 81 -7.33 14.45 -1.02
N ALA A 82 -8.52 14.83 -1.49
CA ALA A 82 -9.64 15.20 -0.64
C ALA A 82 -10.14 14.00 0.17
N ASP A 83 -10.31 12.85 -0.46
CA ASP A 83 -10.69 11.59 0.19
C ASP A 83 -9.64 11.18 1.23
N TYR A 84 -8.36 11.27 0.87
CA TYR A 84 -7.26 10.97 1.79
C TYR A 84 -7.25 11.92 3.00
N ASN A 85 -7.45 13.22 2.78
CA ASN A 85 -7.59 14.18 3.86
C ASN A 85 -8.83 13.90 4.72
N GLY A 86 -9.92 13.42 4.13
CA GLY A 86 -11.10 12.93 4.82
C GLY A 86 -10.78 11.76 5.74
N LEU A 87 -10.10 10.74 5.23
CA LEU A 87 -9.64 9.58 5.99
C LEU A 87 -8.72 9.98 7.15
N LEU A 88 -7.75 10.87 6.92
CA LEU A 88 -6.86 11.36 7.99
C LEU A 88 -7.63 12.12 9.09
N ARG A 89 -8.59 12.96 8.71
CA ARG A 89 -9.45 13.68 9.66
C ARG A 89 -10.38 12.71 10.41
N ALA A 90 -10.86 11.67 9.73
CA ALA A 90 -11.66 10.63 10.35
C ALA A 90 -10.84 9.80 11.34
N GLU A 91 -9.60 9.41 11.01
CA GLU A 91 -8.66 8.78 11.94
C GLU A 91 -8.30 9.69 13.13
N GLN A 92 -8.17 11.01 12.91
CA GLN A 92 -7.95 11.96 14.00
C GLN A 92 -9.14 12.03 14.97
N LYS A 93 -10.37 11.92 14.45
CA LYS A 93 -11.61 11.99 15.23
C LYS A 93 -11.99 10.66 15.86
N SER A 94 -11.67 9.52 15.23
CA SER A 94 -12.01 8.17 15.69
C SER A 94 -11.10 7.66 16.81
N ARG A 95 -10.34 8.54 17.47
CA ARG A 95 -9.35 8.21 18.50
C ARG A 95 -10.01 7.62 19.74
N ASN A 96 -10.38 6.35 19.64
CA ASN A 96 -10.70 5.50 20.77
C ASN A 96 -9.47 5.43 21.67
N VAL A 97 -9.65 5.61 22.98
CA VAL A 97 -8.55 5.71 23.96
C VAL A 97 -7.64 4.47 23.91
N LEU A 98 -8.23 3.31 23.59
CA LEU A 98 -7.51 2.07 23.31
C LEU A 98 -6.60 2.16 22.08
N GLN A 99 -7.06 2.71 20.95
CA GLN A 99 -6.21 2.85 19.75
C GLN A 99 -5.10 3.90 19.94
N ALA A 100 -5.37 4.98 20.69
CA ALA A 100 -4.39 6.03 20.96
C ALA A 100 -3.17 5.53 21.73
N ASN A 101 -3.41 4.70 22.74
CA ASN A 101 -2.39 4.28 23.70
C ASN A 101 -1.79 2.90 23.34
N VAL A 102 -2.56 2.00 22.72
CA VAL A 102 -2.08 0.64 22.37
C VAL A 102 -1.20 0.64 21.13
N ARG A 103 -1.47 1.47 20.10
CA ARG A 103 -0.61 1.54 18.89
C ARG A 103 0.85 1.87 19.20
N PRO A 104 1.18 2.97 19.90
CA PRO A 104 2.58 3.29 20.19
C PRO A 104 3.21 2.25 21.12
N LEU A 105 2.44 1.69 22.07
CA LEU A 105 2.93 0.64 22.96
C LEU A 105 3.30 -0.65 22.19
N VAL A 106 2.46 -1.07 21.24
CA VAL A 106 2.70 -2.24 20.38
C VAL A 106 3.92 -2.04 19.49
N VAL A 107 4.06 -0.87 18.87
CA VAL A 107 5.23 -0.55 18.02
C VAL A 107 6.51 -0.53 18.84
N LEU A 108 6.50 0.14 19.99
CA LEU A 108 7.67 0.18 20.89
C LEU A 108 8.04 -1.22 21.36
N THR A 109 7.07 -2.02 21.81
CA THR A 109 7.31 -3.38 22.29
C THR A 109 7.87 -4.27 21.18
N PHE A 110 7.32 -4.20 19.97
CA PHE A 110 7.79 -4.96 18.81
C PHE A 110 9.23 -4.57 18.41
N SER A 111 9.53 -3.27 18.32
CA SER A 111 10.87 -2.78 18.01
C SER A 111 11.88 -3.21 19.08
N LEU A 112 11.50 -3.20 20.35
CA LEU A 112 12.39 -3.56 21.46
C LEU A 112 12.67 -5.08 21.49
N CYS A 113 11.66 -5.92 21.25
CA CYS A 113 11.84 -7.36 21.07
C CYS A 113 12.71 -7.68 19.84
N SER A 114 12.49 -7.00 18.72
CA SER A 114 13.27 -7.20 17.49
C SER A 114 14.74 -6.83 17.70
N LEU A 115 15.00 -5.70 18.38
CA LEU A 115 16.35 -5.25 18.69
C LEU A 115 17.07 -6.21 19.64
N LEU A 116 16.37 -6.75 20.64
CA LEU A 116 16.91 -7.78 21.54
C LEU A 116 17.35 -9.04 20.80
N VAL A 117 16.57 -9.49 19.81
CA VAL A 117 16.92 -10.64 18.97
C VAL A 117 18.15 -10.34 18.11
N ILE A 118 18.21 -9.17 17.50
CA ILE A 118 19.34 -8.76 16.66
C ILE A 118 20.62 -8.66 17.49
N VAL A 119 20.55 -8.04 18.68
CA VAL A 119 21.70 -7.89 19.57
C VAL A 119 22.19 -9.25 20.10
N THR A 120 21.29 -10.14 20.50
CA THR A 120 21.68 -11.49 20.96
C THR A 120 22.30 -12.31 19.82
N ALA A 121 21.76 -12.23 18.60
CA ALA A 121 22.34 -12.86 17.42
C ALA A 121 23.74 -12.27 17.07
N CYS A 122 23.89 -10.95 17.10
CA CYS A 122 25.18 -10.28 16.83
C CYS A 122 26.24 -10.67 17.87
N LEU A 123 25.89 -10.69 19.16
CA LEU A 123 26.81 -11.09 20.23
C LEU A 123 27.19 -12.57 20.13
N ALA A 124 26.27 -13.46 19.73
CA ALA A 124 26.54 -14.87 19.52
C ALA A 124 27.53 -15.09 18.35
N ILE A 125 27.34 -14.36 17.25
CA ILE A 125 28.24 -14.40 16.08
C ILE A 125 29.63 -13.86 16.43
N LEU A 126 29.70 -12.75 17.16
CA LEU A 126 30.96 -12.11 17.57
C LEU A 126 31.75 -12.93 18.61
N ARG A 127 31.08 -13.77 19.42
CA ARG A 127 31.73 -14.60 20.46
C ARG A 127 32.10 -16.01 20.01
N GLN A 128 31.82 -16.44 18.76
CA GLN A 128 32.15 -17.79 18.26
C GLN A 128 31.65 -18.93 19.18
N ILE A 129 30.52 -18.72 19.85
CA ILE A 129 29.91 -19.72 20.73
C ILE A 129 29.05 -20.65 19.86
N HIS A 130 29.30 -21.97 19.94
CA HIS A 130 28.37 -22.98 19.42
C HIS A 130 26.98 -22.70 20.01
N ILE A 131 25.94 -22.64 19.17
CA ILE A 131 24.56 -22.44 19.59
C ILE A 131 24.18 -23.60 20.52
N ALA A 132 24.37 -23.40 21.82
CA ALA A 132 24.05 -24.34 22.86
C ALA A 132 22.55 -24.29 23.16
N ASP A 133 22.04 -25.34 23.82
CA ASP A 133 20.65 -25.49 24.29
C ASP A 133 20.11 -24.26 25.07
N ASP A 134 20.99 -23.34 25.48
CA ASP A 134 20.69 -22.06 26.12
C ASP A 134 19.94 -21.03 25.22
N LEU A 135 19.88 -21.23 23.89
CA LEU A 135 19.13 -20.33 22.99
C LEU A 135 17.63 -20.68 22.87
N LEU A 136 17.23 -21.90 23.23
CA LEU A 136 15.84 -22.37 23.26
C LEU A 136 14.89 -21.47 24.07
N PRO A 137 15.25 -20.98 25.28
CA PRO A 137 14.37 -20.07 26.03
C PRO A 137 14.18 -18.71 25.36
N ILE A 138 15.18 -18.20 24.64
CA ILE A 138 15.07 -16.93 23.91
C ILE A 138 14.12 -17.10 22.72
N ILE A 139 14.29 -18.18 21.95
CA ILE A 139 13.39 -18.54 20.85
C ILE A 139 11.96 -18.76 21.38
N GLY A 140 11.84 -19.45 22.52
CA GLY A 140 10.57 -19.71 23.21
C GLY A 140 9.87 -18.46 23.76
N LEU A 141 10.58 -17.36 23.96
CA LEU A 141 9.99 -16.07 24.33
C LEU A 141 9.63 -15.23 23.08
N VAL A 142 10.53 -15.21 22.10
CA VAL A 142 10.46 -14.34 20.91
C VAL A 142 9.39 -14.80 19.94
N ILE A 143 9.30 -16.09 19.63
CA ILE A 143 8.31 -16.59 18.67
C ILE A 143 6.88 -16.34 19.17
N PRO A 144 6.52 -16.65 20.42
CA PRO A 144 5.16 -16.36 20.91
C PRO A 144 4.87 -14.87 20.99
N THR A 145 5.82 -14.04 21.42
CA THR A 145 5.61 -12.57 21.47
C THR A 145 5.39 -11.99 20.08
N LEU A 146 6.19 -12.37 19.08
CA LEU A 146 5.97 -11.97 17.69
C LEU A 146 4.65 -12.49 17.13
N THR A 147 4.24 -13.71 17.49
CA THR A 147 2.98 -14.31 17.05
C THR A 147 1.77 -13.60 17.64
N VAL A 148 1.80 -13.26 18.94
CA VAL A 148 0.75 -12.48 19.61
C VAL A 148 0.67 -11.08 19.01
N LEU A 149 1.82 -10.43 18.74
CA LEU A 149 1.88 -9.11 18.09
C LEU A 149 1.36 -9.13 16.64
N ALA A 150 1.65 -10.19 15.88
CA ALA A 150 1.07 -10.42 14.56
C ALA A 150 -0.46 -10.66 14.63
N GLY A 151 -0.93 -11.37 15.66
CA GLY A 151 -2.36 -11.57 15.92
C GLY A 151 -3.09 -10.27 16.25
N VAL A 152 -2.52 -9.42 17.11
CA VAL A 152 -3.09 -8.11 17.47
C VAL A 152 -3.12 -7.16 16.26
N SER A 153 -2.05 -7.12 15.47
CA SER A 153 -2.02 -6.32 14.24
C SER A 153 -2.99 -6.86 13.18
N GLY A 154 -3.13 -8.17 13.03
CA GLY A 154 -4.12 -8.80 12.16
C GLY A 154 -5.57 -8.49 12.57
N TYR A 155 -5.89 -8.59 13.87
CA TYR A 155 -7.19 -8.19 14.41
C TYR A 155 -7.49 -6.72 14.14
N TYR A 156 -6.49 -5.86 14.32
CA TYR A 156 -6.61 -4.42 14.06
C TYR A 156 -6.89 -4.12 12.58
N VAL A 157 -6.16 -4.73 11.65
CA VAL A 157 -6.40 -4.58 10.20
C VAL A 157 -7.81 -5.05 9.85
N ARG A 158 -8.26 -6.16 10.44
CA ARG A 158 -9.62 -6.68 10.24
C ARG A 158 -10.68 -5.71 10.78
N GLN A 159 -10.47 -5.13 11.95
CA GLN A 159 -11.38 -4.15 12.53
C GLN A 159 -11.50 -2.91 11.64
N VAL A 160 -10.37 -2.30 11.26
CA VAL A 160 -10.36 -1.12 10.37
C VAL A 160 -10.99 -1.46 9.02
N THR A 161 -10.75 -2.66 8.47
CA THR A 161 -11.41 -3.11 7.24
C THR A 161 -12.92 -3.24 7.41
N GLY A 162 -13.38 -3.72 8.57
CA GLY A 162 -14.81 -3.79 8.92
C GLY A 162 -15.45 -2.42 9.07
N GLU A 163 -14.77 -1.50 9.74
CA GLU A 163 -15.21 -0.11 9.94
C GLU A 163 -15.31 0.63 8.59
N LYS A 164 -14.37 0.40 7.66
CA LYS A 164 -14.43 0.89 6.26
C LYS A 164 -15.62 0.34 5.49
N LYS A 165 -15.91 -0.96 5.61
CA LYS A 165 -17.07 -1.58 4.97
C LYS A 165 -18.40 -1.09 5.54
N ALA A 166 -18.41 -0.67 6.80
CA ALA A 166 -19.58 -0.14 7.48
C ALA A 166 -19.79 1.38 7.25
N GLY A 167 -18.87 2.06 6.55
CA GLY A 167 -18.94 3.50 6.30
C GLY A 167 -18.76 4.36 7.57
N VAL A 168 -18.16 3.79 8.61
CA VAL A 168 -17.86 4.51 9.87
C VAL A 168 -16.57 5.33 9.73
N ILE A 169 -15.65 4.87 8.87
CA ILE A 169 -14.43 5.54 8.41
C ILE A 169 -14.23 5.33 6.91
#